data_AF-A0A7D5TVQ8-F1
#
_entry.id   AF-A0A7D5TVQ8-F1
#
_cell.length_a   1.000
_cell.length_b   1.000
_cell.length_c   1.000
_cell.angle_alpha   90.00
_cell.angle_beta   90.00
_cell.angle_gamma   90.00
#
_symmetry.space_group_name_H-M   'P 1'
#
loop_
_entity.id
_entity.type
_entity.pdbx_description
1 polymer ?
#
loop_
_entity_poly.entity_id
_entity_poly.type
_entity_poly.pdbx_seq_one_letter_code
_entity_poly.pdbx_strand_id
1 'polypeptide(L)'
;MSAIGRPISLGLVALVVLTAAGAAGATVLYQDSAQQLRSQNDALRTEKAQLTTRLNETRTELRATRQRLNETRAQLNTRTEDVDQVAGALNQTESQLNTTEAQLAQTRDRLADANENISRLEDEVATLEDRRDELQTQVSDLRERRDELESTVSDLRGRVDTLEADLSDAEDRAEQLQSEVDELEVALDERDDRIDALESNVSSLRSEVERDEETIANLEEDVANLEEQVRSREVLLNAKNETIDDLRTDLRDLCSNSANRNETACEGYR
;
A
#
# COMPACT_ATOMS: atom_id res chain seq x y z
N MET A 1 58.55 -6.95 -196.76
CA MET A 1 59.49 -7.95 -196.21
C MET A 1 59.64 -7.66 -194.73
N SER A 2 59.42 -8.66 -193.87
CA SER A 2 60.52 -9.28 -193.11
C SER A 2 61.18 -8.23 -192.20
N ALA A 3 60.94 -8.27 -190.90
CA ALA A 3 61.75 -9.06 -189.96
C ALA A 3 62.64 -8.11 -189.14
N ILE A 4 62.93 -8.29 -187.86
CA ILE A 4 62.64 -9.33 -186.88
C ILE A 4 62.94 -8.68 -185.50
N GLY A 5 62.00 -8.84 -184.57
CA GLY A 5 62.17 -9.08 -183.13
C GLY A 5 63.24 -8.40 -182.25
N ARG A 6 62.71 -7.77 -181.19
CA ARG A 6 62.98 -8.00 -179.73
C ARG A 6 64.34 -7.53 -179.15
N PRO A 7 64.50 -7.32 -177.82
CA PRO A 7 63.56 -7.50 -176.70
C PRO A 7 63.28 -6.21 -175.90
N ILE A 8 62.19 -6.22 -175.13
CA ILE A 8 61.85 -5.23 -174.09
C ILE A 8 62.91 -5.37 -172.98
N SER A 9 63.76 -4.37 -172.76
CA SER A 9 64.78 -4.44 -171.70
C SER A 9 64.26 -3.82 -170.39
N LEU A 10 64.60 -4.51 -169.30
CA LEU A 10 64.12 -4.38 -167.92
C LEU A 10 63.82 -2.99 -167.35
N GLY A 11 64.36 -1.88 -167.85
CA GLY A 11 64.24 -0.57 -167.19
C GLY A 11 62.80 -0.02 -167.10
N LEU A 12 62.02 -0.15 -168.17
CA LEU A 12 60.64 0.34 -168.22
C LEU A 12 59.67 -0.58 -167.48
N VAL A 13 59.91 -1.89 -167.51
CA VAL A 13 59.17 -2.87 -166.70
C VAL A 13 59.52 -2.69 -165.22
N ALA A 14 60.79 -2.43 -164.89
CA ALA A 14 61.22 -2.16 -163.52
C ALA A 14 60.59 -0.87 -162.98
N LEU A 15 60.43 0.18 -163.80
CA LEU A 15 59.81 1.43 -163.37
C LEU A 15 58.31 1.28 -163.14
N VAL A 16 57.59 0.57 -164.02
CA VAL A 16 56.15 0.29 -163.84
C VAL A 16 55.92 -0.64 -162.66
N VAL A 17 56.78 -1.65 -162.45
CA VAL A 17 56.72 -2.52 -161.26
C VAL A 17 57.10 -1.74 -159.99
N LEU A 18 58.03 -0.79 -160.03
CA LEU A 18 58.37 0.08 -158.90
C LEU A 18 57.24 1.06 -158.56
N THR A 19 56.54 1.60 -159.55
CA THR A 19 55.39 2.48 -159.31
C THR A 19 54.16 1.68 -158.88
N ALA A 20 53.96 0.46 -159.40
CA ALA A 20 52.88 -0.43 -158.96
C ALA A 20 53.15 -1.01 -157.56
N ALA A 21 54.41 -1.34 -157.25
CA ALA A 21 54.85 -1.76 -155.92
C ALA A 21 54.87 -0.58 -154.93
N GLY A 22 55.21 0.63 -155.39
CA GLY A 22 55.15 1.85 -154.59
C GLY A 22 53.71 2.29 -154.31
N ALA A 23 52.82 2.20 -155.29
CA ALA A 23 51.40 2.47 -155.12
C ALA A 23 50.74 1.41 -154.23
N ALA A 24 51.02 0.13 -154.43
CA ALA A 24 50.53 -0.96 -153.56
C ALA A 24 51.12 -0.89 -152.15
N GLY A 25 52.40 -0.54 -152.00
CA GLY A 25 53.05 -0.33 -150.71
C GLY A 25 52.46 0.86 -149.95
N ALA A 26 52.15 1.95 -150.65
CA ALA A 26 51.48 3.11 -150.07
C ALA A 26 50.03 2.80 -149.67
N THR A 27 49.24 2.08 -150.46
CA THR A 27 47.89 1.66 -150.03
C THR A 27 47.91 0.63 -148.91
N VAL A 28 48.90 -0.26 -148.85
CA VAL A 28 49.08 -1.20 -147.73
C VAL A 28 49.48 -0.45 -146.46
N LEU A 29 50.38 0.54 -146.55
CA LEU A 29 50.73 1.41 -145.41
C LEU A 29 49.58 2.34 -145.00
N TYR A 30 48.78 2.83 -145.95
CA TYR A 30 47.56 3.61 -145.66
C TYR A 30 46.42 2.74 -145.13
N GLN A 31 46.30 1.48 -145.56
CA GLN A 31 45.36 0.52 -144.98
C GLN A 31 45.80 0.16 -143.57
N ASP A 32 47.08 -0.11 -143.34
CA ASP A 32 47.62 -0.45 -142.03
C ASP A 32 47.50 0.74 -141.06
N SER A 33 47.87 1.95 -141.50
CA SER A 33 47.69 3.15 -140.68
C SER A 33 46.21 3.53 -140.48
N ALA A 34 45.33 3.38 -141.48
CA ALA A 34 43.89 3.58 -141.29
C ALA A 34 43.26 2.49 -140.42
N GLN A 35 43.76 1.26 -140.46
CA GLN A 35 43.31 0.13 -139.64
C GLN A 35 43.83 0.25 -138.20
N GLN A 36 45.05 0.75 -138.02
CA GLN A 36 45.63 1.13 -136.73
C GLN A 36 44.88 2.33 -136.13
N LEU A 37 44.54 3.36 -136.91
CA LEU A 37 43.72 4.49 -136.46
C LEU A 37 42.29 4.07 -136.13
N ARG A 38 41.71 3.12 -136.89
CA ARG A 38 40.41 2.52 -136.58
C ARG A 38 40.49 1.70 -135.30
N SER A 39 41.51 0.86 -135.16
CA SER A 39 41.76 0.07 -133.95
C SER A 39 41.95 0.97 -132.72
N GLN A 40 42.69 2.07 -132.83
CA GLN A 40 42.85 3.07 -131.78
C GLN A 40 41.53 3.81 -131.50
N ASN A 41 40.75 4.19 -132.52
CA ASN A 41 39.43 4.80 -132.31
C ASN A 41 38.47 3.84 -131.61
N ASP A 42 38.48 2.57 -131.98
CA ASP A 42 37.62 1.55 -131.39
C ASP A 42 38.09 1.18 -129.97
N ALA A 43 39.41 1.18 -129.72
CA ALA A 43 39.99 1.06 -128.38
C ALA A 43 39.62 2.26 -127.50
N LEU A 44 39.75 3.50 -128.00
CA LEU A 44 39.35 4.73 -127.30
C LEU A 44 37.83 4.80 -127.07
N ARG A 45 37.01 4.31 -128.00
CA ARG A 45 35.55 4.17 -127.80
C ARG A 45 35.24 3.16 -126.70
N THR A 46 35.96 2.04 -126.68
CA THR A 46 35.83 1.01 -125.65
C THR A 46 36.25 1.54 -124.29
N GLU A 47 37.39 2.24 -124.21
CA GLU A 47 37.88 2.88 -122.99
C GLU A 47 36.93 3.97 -122.51
N LYS A 48 36.42 4.82 -123.41
CA LYS A 48 35.40 5.83 -123.07
C LYS A 48 34.12 5.17 -122.54
N ALA A 49 33.67 4.06 -123.14
CA ALA A 49 32.53 3.31 -122.65
C ALA A 49 32.80 2.73 -121.26
N GLN A 50 33.95 2.11 -121.03
CA GLN A 50 34.36 1.57 -119.73
C GLN A 50 34.48 2.65 -118.65
N LEU A 51 35.09 3.79 -118.98
CA LEU A 51 35.18 4.94 -118.07
C LEU A 51 33.80 5.52 -117.77
N THR A 52 32.88 5.55 -118.74
CA THR A 52 31.50 5.99 -118.52
C THR A 52 30.76 5.03 -117.58
N THR A 53 30.94 3.71 -117.77
CA THR A 53 30.38 2.68 -116.88
C THR A 53 30.93 2.83 -115.46
N ARG A 54 32.26 2.87 -115.29
CA ARG A 54 32.90 3.07 -113.97
C ARG A 54 32.46 4.36 -113.31
N LEU A 55 32.37 5.46 -114.06
CA LEU A 55 31.88 6.73 -113.54
C LEU A 55 30.43 6.63 -113.05
N ASN A 56 29.57 5.90 -113.77
CA ASN A 56 28.19 5.67 -113.35
C ASN A 56 28.08 4.73 -112.15
N GLU A 57 28.93 3.70 -112.07
CA GLU A 57 29.05 2.80 -110.92
C GLU A 57 29.52 3.57 -109.68
N THR A 58 30.65 4.29 -109.76
CA THR A 58 31.16 5.13 -108.68
C THR A 58 30.16 6.21 -108.27
N ARG A 59 29.41 6.81 -109.21
CA ARG A 59 28.32 7.75 -108.87
C ARG A 59 27.19 7.07 -108.10
N THR A 60 26.88 5.81 -108.40
CA THR A 60 25.84 5.04 -107.72
C THR A 60 26.29 4.64 -106.32
N GLU A 61 27.52 4.15 -106.19
CA GLU A 61 28.16 3.85 -104.90
C GLU A 61 28.26 5.11 -104.02
N LEU A 62 28.68 6.24 -104.57
CA LEU A 62 28.75 7.50 -103.85
C LEU A 62 27.38 7.96 -103.34
N ARG A 63 26.31 7.75 -104.12
CA ARG A 63 24.93 8.01 -103.66
C ARG A 63 24.53 7.07 -102.53
N ALA A 64 24.80 5.77 -102.66
CA ALA A 64 24.50 4.78 -101.63
C ALA A 64 25.27 5.06 -100.32
N THR A 65 26.56 5.39 -100.41
CA THR A 65 27.38 5.76 -99.24
C THR A 65 26.90 7.05 -98.59
N ARG A 66 26.49 8.07 -99.39
CA ARG A 66 25.89 9.30 -98.85
C ARG A 66 24.58 9.03 -98.12
N GLN A 67 23.74 8.15 -98.66
CA GLN A 67 22.51 7.74 -98.01
C GLN A 67 22.80 7.05 -96.67
N ARG A 68 23.68 6.04 -96.67
CA ARG A 68 24.12 5.36 -95.44
C ARG A 68 24.70 6.33 -94.41
N LEU A 69 25.52 7.29 -94.84
CA LEU A 69 26.08 8.33 -93.96
C LEU A 69 24.98 9.19 -93.32
N ASN A 70 23.96 9.57 -94.08
CA ASN A 70 22.83 10.33 -93.53
C ASN A 70 21.98 9.49 -92.56
N GLU A 71 21.75 8.21 -92.87
CA GLU A 71 21.06 7.28 -91.97
C GLU A 71 21.84 7.07 -90.67
N THR A 72 23.16 6.84 -90.75
CA THR A 72 24.02 6.71 -89.57
C THR A 72 24.07 8.01 -88.75
N ARG A 73 24.08 9.18 -89.40
CA ARG A 73 24.00 10.47 -88.68
C ARG A 73 22.68 10.63 -87.95
N ALA A 74 21.57 10.27 -88.57
CA ALA A 74 20.26 10.31 -87.92
C ALA A 74 20.23 9.37 -86.70
N GLN A 75 20.73 8.13 -86.85
CA GLN A 75 20.84 7.18 -85.75
C GLN A 75 21.75 7.69 -84.63
N LEU A 76 22.89 8.31 -84.96
CA LEU A 76 23.80 8.88 -83.96
C LEU A 76 23.10 9.99 -83.16
N ASN A 77 22.40 10.90 -83.84
CA ASN A 77 21.65 11.97 -83.18
C ASN A 77 20.59 11.40 -82.22
N THR A 78 19.79 10.43 -82.67
CA THR A 78 18.81 9.76 -81.79
C THR A 78 19.48 9.07 -80.61
N ARG A 79 20.62 8.40 -80.81
CA ARG A 79 21.35 7.77 -79.70
C ARG A 79 21.95 8.77 -78.73
N THR A 80 22.38 9.94 -79.20
CA THR A 80 22.82 11.03 -78.32
C THR A 80 21.64 11.53 -77.47
N GLU A 81 20.47 11.75 -78.08
CA GLU A 81 19.25 12.15 -77.35
C GLU A 81 18.82 11.08 -76.33
N ASP A 82 18.87 9.80 -76.68
CA ASP A 82 18.56 8.68 -75.76
C ASP A 82 19.53 8.69 -74.56
N VAL A 83 20.83 8.88 -74.80
CA VAL A 83 21.86 8.94 -73.74
C VAL A 83 21.62 10.12 -72.81
N ASP A 84 21.28 11.29 -73.35
CA ASP A 84 20.98 12.49 -72.55
C ASP A 84 19.74 12.27 -71.67
N GLN A 85 18.70 11.61 -72.20
CA GLN A 85 17.50 11.26 -71.43
C GLN A 85 17.81 10.27 -70.31
N VAL A 86 18.57 9.21 -70.60
CA VAL A 86 18.97 8.21 -69.60
C VAL A 86 19.86 8.84 -68.52
N ALA A 87 20.79 9.71 -68.89
CA ALA A 87 21.63 10.45 -67.94
C ALA A 87 20.78 11.36 -67.02
N GLY A 88 19.78 12.04 -67.58
CA GLY A 88 18.82 12.83 -66.80
C GLY A 88 18.01 11.99 -65.81
N ALA A 89 17.47 10.85 -66.27
CA ALA A 89 16.72 9.92 -65.42
C ALA A 89 17.60 9.28 -64.33
N LEU A 90 18.85 8.97 -64.62
CA LEU A 90 19.82 8.46 -63.66
C LEU A 90 20.08 9.50 -62.55
N ASN A 91 20.40 10.74 -62.91
CA ASN A 91 20.60 11.83 -61.94
C ASN A 91 19.37 12.05 -61.04
N GLN A 92 18.16 11.96 -61.61
CA GLN A 92 16.93 12.08 -60.84
C GLN A 92 16.77 10.91 -59.84
N THR A 93 17.06 9.69 -60.29
CA THR A 93 16.99 8.49 -59.46
C THR A 93 18.02 8.52 -58.34
N GLU A 94 19.25 8.95 -58.62
CA GLU A 94 20.30 9.15 -57.61
C GLU A 94 19.88 10.19 -56.55
N SER A 95 19.27 11.30 -56.97
CA SER A 95 18.74 12.31 -56.04
C SER A 95 17.62 11.76 -55.16
N GLN A 96 16.73 10.93 -55.71
CA GLN A 96 15.66 10.27 -54.96
C GLN A 96 16.20 9.23 -53.98
N LEU A 97 17.21 8.46 -54.39
CA LEU A 97 17.89 7.49 -53.54
C LEU A 97 18.52 8.18 -52.33
N ASN A 98 19.32 9.24 -52.55
CA ASN A 98 19.94 10.00 -51.46
C ASN A 98 18.89 10.57 -50.48
N THR A 99 17.77 11.07 -51.00
CA THR A 99 16.68 11.58 -50.15
C THR A 99 16.05 10.46 -49.32
N THR A 100 15.82 9.31 -49.94
CA THR A 100 15.22 8.14 -49.27
C THR A 100 16.16 7.57 -48.20
N GLU A 101 17.47 7.51 -48.49
CA GLU A 101 18.49 7.08 -47.53
C GLU A 101 18.53 8.00 -46.31
N ALA A 102 18.46 9.32 -46.51
CA ALA A 102 18.41 10.29 -45.41
C ALA A 102 17.14 10.15 -44.56
N GLN A 103 15.97 9.94 -45.20
CA GLN A 103 14.72 9.69 -44.49
C GLN A 103 14.75 8.39 -43.70
N LEU A 104 15.36 7.34 -44.26
CA LEU A 104 15.50 6.05 -43.61
C LEU A 104 16.44 6.13 -42.40
N ALA A 105 17.54 6.87 -42.50
CA ALA A 105 18.42 7.15 -41.36
C ALA A 105 17.66 7.88 -40.24
N GLN A 106 16.96 8.97 -40.56
CA GLN A 106 16.15 9.71 -39.58
C GLN A 106 15.07 8.84 -38.93
N THR A 107 14.43 7.95 -39.69
CA THR A 107 13.40 7.06 -39.16
C THR A 107 13.99 6.02 -38.21
N ARG A 108 15.20 5.52 -38.48
CA ARG A 108 15.92 4.61 -37.58
C ARG A 108 16.31 5.29 -36.27
N ASP A 109 16.77 6.54 -36.32
CA ASP A 109 17.11 7.30 -35.11
C ASP A 109 15.86 7.52 -34.25
N ARG A 110 14.76 7.97 -34.85
CA ARG A 110 13.47 8.13 -34.14
C ARG A 110 12.96 6.82 -33.53
N LEU A 111 13.16 5.69 -34.21
CA LEU A 111 12.78 4.38 -33.69
C LEU A 111 13.64 3.98 -32.49
N ALA A 112 14.95 4.26 -32.53
CA ALA A 112 15.83 4.04 -31.39
C ALA A 112 15.42 4.88 -30.18
N ASP A 113 15.17 6.18 -30.37
CA ASP A 113 14.71 7.09 -29.32
C ASP A 113 13.36 6.66 -28.73
N ALA A 114 12.44 6.20 -29.58
CA ALA A 114 11.14 5.70 -29.14
C ALA A 114 11.29 4.43 -28.29
N ASN A 115 12.15 3.50 -28.70
CA ASN A 115 12.41 2.27 -27.94
C ASN A 115 13.04 2.57 -26.57
N GLU A 116 14.00 3.50 -26.50
CA GLU A 116 14.59 3.92 -25.22
C GLU A 116 13.54 4.54 -24.29
N ASN A 117 12.65 5.37 -24.83
CA ASN A 117 11.54 5.94 -24.06
C ASN A 117 10.55 4.87 -23.57
N ILE A 118 10.26 3.85 -24.38
CA ILE A 118 9.42 2.73 -23.98
C ILE A 118 10.06 2.01 -22.79
N SER A 119 11.34 1.62 -22.89
CA SER A 119 12.02 0.94 -21.77
C SER A 119 12.04 1.77 -20.50
N ARG A 120 12.28 3.09 -20.58
CA ARG A 120 12.22 3.98 -19.42
C ARG A 120 10.82 4.03 -18.79
N LEU A 121 9.77 4.06 -19.62
CA LEU A 121 8.39 4.06 -19.13
C LEU A 121 8.00 2.72 -18.51
N GLU A 122 8.50 1.60 -19.06
CA GLU A 122 8.30 0.27 -18.48
C GLU A 122 8.94 0.18 -17.08
N ASP A 123 10.16 0.69 -16.90
CA ASP A 123 10.83 0.76 -15.60
C ASP A 123 10.10 1.68 -14.60
N GLU A 124 9.56 2.81 -15.08
CA GLU A 124 8.77 3.74 -14.26
C GLU A 124 7.44 3.09 -13.82
N VAL A 125 6.76 2.36 -14.71
CA VAL A 125 5.55 1.60 -14.39
C VAL A 125 5.85 0.54 -13.33
N ALA A 126 6.90 -0.26 -13.50
CA ALA A 126 7.28 -1.28 -12.52
C ALA A 126 7.55 -0.66 -11.14
N THR A 127 8.28 0.46 -11.10
CA THR A 127 8.55 1.19 -9.84
C THR A 127 7.27 1.69 -9.17
N LEU A 128 6.31 2.21 -9.96
CA LEU A 128 5.03 2.69 -9.45
C LEU A 128 4.13 1.53 -8.97
N GLU A 129 4.20 0.37 -9.61
CA GLU A 129 3.50 -0.85 -9.19
C GLU A 129 4.02 -1.34 -7.83
N ASP A 130 5.34 -1.44 -7.67
CA ASP A 130 5.98 -1.80 -6.39
C ASP A 130 5.58 -0.83 -5.27
N ARG A 131 5.61 0.48 -5.57
CA ARG A 131 5.22 1.51 -4.59
C ARG A 131 3.74 1.42 -4.23
N ARG A 132 2.88 1.09 -5.18
CA ARG A 132 1.45 0.88 -4.95
C ARG A 132 1.23 -0.32 -4.03
N ASP A 133 1.93 -1.42 -4.25
CA ASP A 133 1.81 -2.62 -3.41
C ASP A 133 2.29 -2.36 -1.98
N GLU A 134 3.43 -1.66 -1.83
CA GLU A 134 3.94 -1.23 -0.52
C GLU A 134 2.91 -0.38 0.25
N LEU A 135 2.29 0.59 -0.43
CA LEU A 135 1.26 1.45 0.16
C LEU A 135 -0.01 0.66 0.51
N GLN A 136 -0.39 -0.34 -0.29
CA GLN A 136 -1.53 -1.21 0.02
C GLN A 136 -1.29 -2.03 1.30
N THR A 137 -0.08 -2.58 1.48
CA THR A 137 0.31 -3.26 2.71
C THR A 137 0.26 -2.30 3.91
N GLN A 138 0.86 -1.11 3.82
CA GLN A 138 0.82 -0.12 4.90
C GLN A 138 -0.61 0.28 5.29
N VAL A 139 -1.51 0.41 4.31
CA VAL A 139 -2.92 0.69 4.57
C VAL A 139 -3.60 -0.47 5.29
N SER A 140 -3.26 -1.72 4.98
CA SER A 140 -3.79 -2.89 5.70
C SER A 140 -3.33 -2.89 7.16
N ASP A 141 -2.03 -2.73 7.40
CA ASP A 141 -1.44 -2.72 8.75
C ASP A 141 -2.03 -1.60 9.62
N LEU A 142 -2.21 -0.40 9.04
CA LEU A 142 -2.84 0.72 9.74
C LEU A 142 -4.30 0.47 10.08
N ARG A 143 -5.05 -0.27 9.23
CA ARG A 143 -6.44 -0.65 9.52
C ARG A 143 -6.50 -1.64 10.68
N GLU A 144 -5.67 -2.68 10.66
CA GLU A 144 -5.59 -3.67 11.75
C GLU A 144 -5.25 -3.01 13.08
N ARG A 145 -4.25 -2.11 13.09
CA ARG A 145 -3.87 -1.39 14.30
C ARG A 145 -4.94 -0.43 14.81
N ARG A 146 -5.71 0.17 13.92
CA ARG A 146 -6.86 1.02 14.29
C ARG A 146 -7.97 0.18 14.92
N ASP A 147 -8.25 -1.01 14.38
CA ASP A 147 -9.25 -1.92 14.95
C ASP A 147 -8.82 -2.45 16.34
N GLU A 148 -7.52 -2.75 16.54
CA GLU A 148 -6.95 -3.15 17.84
C GLU A 148 -7.07 -2.02 18.89
N LEU A 149 -6.77 -0.78 18.49
CA LEU A 149 -6.91 0.39 19.36
C LEU A 149 -8.37 0.66 19.72
N GLU A 150 -9.31 0.50 18.78
CA GLU A 150 -10.75 0.62 19.06
C GLU A 150 -11.21 -0.42 20.07
N SER A 151 -10.77 -1.68 19.95
CA SER A 151 -11.04 -2.72 20.95
C SER A 151 -10.47 -2.36 22.31
N THR A 152 -9.22 -1.91 22.37
CA THR A 152 -8.56 -1.51 23.63
C THR A 152 -9.31 -0.36 24.31
N VAL A 153 -9.77 0.63 23.53
CA VAL A 153 -10.58 1.75 24.06
C VAL A 153 -11.92 1.25 24.61
N SER A 154 -12.58 0.30 23.93
CA SER A 154 -13.83 -0.29 24.42
C SER A 154 -13.62 -1.02 25.76
N ASP A 155 -12.57 -1.83 25.87
CA ASP A 155 -12.25 -2.56 27.10
C ASP A 155 -11.93 -1.61 28.26
N LEU A 156 -11.16 -0.54 27.99
CA LEU A 156 -10.84 0.46 29.00
C LEU A 156 -12.08 1.21 29.47
N ARG A 157 -13.03 1.54 28.59
CA ARG A 157 -14.32 2.13 28.98
C ARG A 157 -15.10 1.20 29.90
N GLY A 158 -15.23 -0.07 29.55
CA GLY A 158 -15.92 -1.04 30.42
C GLY A 158 -15.26 -1.19 31.80
N ARG A 159 -13.93 -1.11 31.87
CA ARG A 159 -13.20 -1.10 33.15
C ARG A 159 -13.44 0.17 33.96
N VAL A 160 -13.56 1.33 33.32
CA VAL A 160 -13.93 2.58 33.99
C VAL A 160 -15.32 2.47 34.58
N ASP A 161 -16.31 2.03 33.79
CA ASP A 161 -17.70 1.87 34.26
C ASP A 161 -17.79 0.92 35.48
N THR A 162 -16.99 -0.16 35.46
CA THR A 162 -16.92 -1.11 36.60
C THR A 162 -16.30 -0.45 37.83
N LEU A 163 -15.20 0.29 37.68
CA LEU A 163 -14.55 0.97 38.79
C LEU A 163 -15.42 2.09 39.38
N GLU A 164 -16.20 2.78 38.55
CA GLU A 164 -17.17 3.78 39.03
C GLU A 164 -18.28 3.13 39.84
N ALA A 165 -18.78 1.96 39.44
CA ALA A 165 -19.76 1.20 40.22
C ALA A 165 -19.18 0.70 41.54
N ASP A 166 -17.98 0.09 41.52
CA ASP A 166 -17.29 -0.39 42.72
C ASP A 166 -17.02 0.76 43.71
N LEU A 167 -16.70 1.96 43.20
CA LEU A 167 -16.50 3.15 44.03
C LEU A 167 -17.81 3.58 44.71
N SER A 168 -18.91 3.65 43.97
CA SER A 168 -20.23 3.98 44.53
C SER A 168 -20.64 3.00 45.62
N ASP A 169 -20.47 1.69 45.39
CA ASP A 169 -20.78 0.65 46.38
C ASP A 169 -19.92 0.78 47.64
N ALA A 170 -18.64 1.15 47.49
CA ALA A 170 -17.74 1.38 48.60
C ALA A 170 -18.10 2.64 49.41
N GLU A 171 -18.53 3.72 48.74
CA GLU A 171 -19.03 4.94 49.37
C GLU A 171 -20.30 4.66 50.19
N ASP A 172 -21.29 3.98 49.61
CA ASP A 172 -22.53 3.58 50.30
C ASP A 172 -22.23 2.72 51.54
N ARG A 173 -21.26 1.80 51.44
CA ARG A 173 -20.85 0.96 52.56
C ARG A 173 -20.12 1.75 53.65
N ALA A 174 -19.34 2.76 53.28
CA ALA A 174 -18.69 3.63 54.24
C ALA A 174 -19.72 4.47 55.03
N GLU A 175 -20.76 4.98 54.35
CA GLU A 175 -21.86 5.71 55.01
C GLU A 175 -22.66 4.83 55.98
N GLN A 176 -22.93 3.58 55.59
CA GLN A 176 -23.60 2.60 56.46
C GLN A 176 -22.77 2.30 57.71
N LEU A 177 -21.47 2.04 57.54
CA LEU A 177 -20.56 1.79 58.66
C LEU A 177 -20.43 3.01 59.57
N GLN A 178 -20.41 4.23 59.03
CA GLN A 178 -20.39 5.44 59.83
C GLN A 178 -21.67 5.55 60.68
N SER A 179 -22.83 5.26 60.09
CA SER A 179 -24.11 5.26 60.82
C SER A 179 -24.14 4.21 61.93
N GLU A 180 -23.61 3.00 61.68
CA GLU A 180 -23.50 1.95 62.69
C GLU A 180 -22.57 2.36 63.84
N VAL A 181 -21.46 3.04 63.54
CA VAL A 181 -20.56 3.60 64.56
C VAL A 181 -21.30 4.62 65.42
N ASP A 182 -21.99 5.58 64.82
CA ASP A 182 -22.74 6.61 65.54
C ASP A 182 -23.83 5.97 66.46
N GLU A 183 -24.53 4.94 65.97
CA GLU A 183 -25.50 4.18 66.78
C GLU A 183 -24.86 3.45 67.96
N LEU A 184 -23.69 2.84 67.76
CA LEU A 184 -22.94 2.16 68.81
C LEU A 184 -22.40 3.14 69.86
N GLU A 185 -21.99 4.35 69.45
CA GLU A 185 -21.58 5.41 70.38
C GLU A 185 -22.74 5.84 71.28
N VAL A 186 -23.93 6.08 70.71
CA VAL A 186 -25.13 6.39 71.51
C VAL A 186 -25.48 5.25 72.47
N ALA A 187 -25.43 4.00 72.00
CA ALA A 187 -25.71 2.84 72.85
C ALA A 187 -24.69 2.72 74.00
N LEU A 188 -23.42 3.08 73.76
CA LEU A 188 -22.38 3.10 74.79
C LEU A 188 -22.71 4.13 75.88
N ASP A 189 -23.05 5.36 75.50
CA ASP A 189 -23.44 6.43 76.44
C ASP A 189 -24.64 6.01 77.31
N GLU A 190 -25.67 5.37 76.72
CA GLU A 190 -26.82 4.84 77.48
C GLU A 190 -26.45 3.69 78.43
N ARG A 191 -25.38 2.94 78.13
CA ARG A 191 -24.86 1.92 79.05
C ARG A 191 -24.12 2.56 80.20
N ASP A 192 -23.31 3.58 79.95
CA ASP A 192 -22.58 4.33 80.98
C ASP A 192 -23.56 5.02 81.95
N ASP A 193 -24.58 5.72 81.45
CA ASP A 193 -25.64 6.31 82.28
C ASP A 193 -26.34 5.30 83.19
N ARG A 194 -26.56 4.08 82.68
CA ARG A 194 -27.18 2.99 83.46
C ARG A 194 -26.21 2.40 84.49
N ILE A 195 -24.91 2.37 84.21
CA ILE A 195 -23.89 1.97 85.18
C ILE A 195 -23.91 2.98 86.34
N ASP A 196 -23.84 4.27 86.06
CA ASP A 196 -23.88 5.34 87.08
C ASP A 196 -25.14 5.24 87.96
N ALA A 197 -26.31 5.03 87.35
CA ALA A 197 -27.55 4.85 88.08
C ALA A 197 -27.55 3.60 88.98
N LEU A 198 -26.99 2.48 88.50
CA LEU A 198 -26.85 1.26 89.28
C LEU A 198 -25.86 1.44 90.44
N GLU A 199 -24.74 2.13 90.22
CA GLU A 199 -23.77 2.46 91.27
C GLU A 199 -24.39 3.32 92.37
N SER A 200 -25.19 4.34 92.00
CA SER A 200 -25.93 5.16 92.96
C SER A 200 -26.94 4.33 93.76
N ASN A 201 -27.66 3.40 93.12
CA ASN A 201 -28.60 2.52 93.80
C ASN A 201 -27.89 1.58 94.78
N VAL A 202 -26.75 1.01 94.39
CA VAL A 202 -25.91 0.18 95.26
C VAL A 202 -25.43 0.98 96.47
N SER A 203 -25.02 2.24 96.29
CA SER A 203 -24.63 3.11 97.40
C SER A 203 -25.79 3.37 98.37
N SER A 204 -26.98 3.67 97.86
CA SER A 204 -28.17 3.90 98.68
C SER A 204 -28.56 2.66 99.48
N LEU A 205 -28.59 1.49 98.84
CA LEU A 205 -28.88 0.21 99.50
C LEU A 205 -27.86 -0.13 100.58
N ARG A 206 -26.56 0.16 100.35
CA ARG A 206 -25.54 -0.01 101.40
C ARG A 206 -25.83 0.85 102.62
N SER A 207 -26.16 2.12 102.44
CA SER A 207 -26.53 2.99 103.56
C SER A 207 -27.85 2.57 104.24
N GLU A 208 -28.78 1.97 103.51
CA GLU A 208 -30.00 1.40 104.10
C GLU A 208 -29.66 0.19 104.99
N VAL A 209 -28.83 -0.73 104.49
CA VAL A 209 -28.32 -1.87 105.27
C VAL A 209 -27.61 -1.41 106.54
N GLU A 210 -26.73 -0.41 106.46
CA GLU A 210 -26.05 0.14 107.65
C GLU A 210 -27.03 0.68 108.71
N ARG A 211 -28.12 1.34 108.28
CA ARG A 211 -29.17 1.83 109.21
C ARG A 211 -29.99 0.69 109.81
N ASP A 212 -30.30 -0.31 109.00
CA ASP A 212 -31.02 -1.50 109.48
C ASP A 212 -30.17 -2.27 110.49
N GLU A 213 -28.86 -2.41 110.26
CA GLU A 213 -27.91 -2.99 111.21
C GLU A 213 -27.87 -2.21 112.54
N GLU A 214 -27.81 -0.87 112.49
CA GLU A 214 -27.87 -0.03 113.69
C GLU A 214 -29.22 -0.18 114.44
N THR A 215 -30.33 -0.24 113.69
CA THR A 215 -31.67 -0.45 114.26
C THR A 215 -31.78 -1.80 114.94
N ILE A 216 -31.25 -2.87 114.31
CA ILE A 216 -31.20 -4.21 114.90
C ILE A 216 -30.41 -4.19 116.20
N ALA A 217 -29.22 -3.59 116.22
CA ALA A 217 -28.40 -3.51 117.43
C ALA A 217 -29.12 -2.79 118.58
N ASN A 218 -29.80 -1.67 118.29
CA ASN A 218 -30.60 -0.96 119.29
C ASN A 218 -31.78 -1.81 119.80
N LEU A 219 -32.48 -2.52 118.91
CA LEU A 219 -33.58 -3.42 119.30
C LEU A 219 -33.09 -4.60 120.14
N GLU A 220 -31.91 -5.14 119.85
CA GLU A 220 -31.26 -6.18 120.65
C GLU A 220 -30.94 -5.68 122.08
N GLU A 221 -30.45 -4.44 122.22
CA GLU A 221 -30.23 -3.81 123.53
C GLU A 221 -31.55 -3.59 124.29
N ASP A 222 -32.58 -3.08 123.62
CA ASP A 222 -33.91 -2.91 124.20
C ASP A 222 -34.50 -4.24 124.69
N VAL A 223 -34.36 -5.31 123.90
CA VAL A 223 -34.78 -6.66 124.29
C VAL A 223 -34.02 -7.13 125.54
N ALA A 224 -32.70 -6.97 125.58
CA ALA A 224 -31.89 -7.36 126.74
C ALA A 224 -32.30 -6.60 128.02
N ASN A 225 -32.59 -5.30 127.90
CA ASN A 225 -33.07 -4.46 129.00
C ASN A 225 -34.46 -4.91 129.46
N LEU A 226 -35.40 -5.15 128.54
CA LEU A 226 -36.73 -5.66 128.86
C LEU A 226 -36.66 -7.02 129.55
N GLU A 227 -35.78 -7.92 129.13
CA GLU A 227 -35.55 -9.21 129.79
C GLU A 227 -35.01 -9.04 131.23
N GLU A 228 -34.13 -8.06 131.47
CA GLU A 228 -33.66 -7.74 132.83
C GLU A 228 -34.80 -7.16 133.70
N GLN A 229 -35.62 -6.28 133.14
CA GLN A 229 -36.80 -5.75 133.83
C GLN A 229 -37.80 -6.86 134.18
N VAL A 230 -38.03 -7.82 133.27
CA VAL A 230 -38.88 -9.00 133.54
C VAL A 230 -38.30 -9.82 134.68
N ARG A 231 -37.00 -10.17 134.64
CA ARG A 231 -36.32 -10.90 135.72
C ARG A 231 -36.42 -10.17 137.08
N SER A 232 -36.19 -8.86 137.08
CA SER A 232 -36.33 -8.03 138.28
C SER A 232 -37.76 -8.05 138.84
N ARG A 233 -38.76 -7.92 137.96
CA ARG A 233 -40.18 -8.02 138.34
C ARG A 233 -40.53 -9.40 138.85
N GLU A 234 -40.02 -10.47 138.26
CA GLU A 234 -40.22 -11.85 138.75
C GLU A 234 -39.67 -12.03 140.17
N VAL A 235 -38.45 -11.55 140.45
CA VAL A 235 -37.87 -11.57 141.82
C VAL A 235 -38.74 -10.78 142.80
N LEU A 236 -39.18 -9.58 142.42
CA LEU A 236 -40.05 -8.76 143.25
C LEU A 236 -41.40 -9.45 143.51
N LEU A 237 -41.97 -10.09 142.49
CA LEU A 237 -43.25 -10.80 142.57
C LEU A 237 -43.13 -12.02 143.49
N ASN A 238 -42.03 -12.76 143.41
CA ASN A 238 -41.73 -13.85 144.35
C ASN A 238 -41.60 -13.34 145.79
N ALA A 239 -40.85 -12.26 146.02
CA ALA A 239 -40.72 -11.65 147.36
C ALA A 239 -42.07 -11.16 147.90
N LYS A 240 -42.94 -10.60 147.04
CA LYS A 240 -44.31 -10.21 147.41
C LYS A 240 -45.18 -11.43 147.72
N ASN A 241 -45.04 -12.53 147.00
CA ASN A 241 -45.74 -13.77 147.30
C ASN A 241 -45.29 -14.37 148.64
N GLU A 242 -43.98 -14.37 148.94
CA GLU A 242 -43.47 -14.75 150.28
C GLU A 242 -44.06 -13.87 151.38
N THR A 243 -44.06 -12.55 151.18
CA THR A 243 -44.68 -11.61 152.14
C THR A 243 -46.18 -11.90 152.34
N ILE A 244 -46.90 -12.22 151.26
CA ILE A 244 -48.33 -12.59 151.33
C ILE A 244 -48.49 -13.90 152.11
N ASP A 245 -47.64 -14.90 151.88
CA ASP A 245 -47.70 -16.18 152.58
C ASP A 245 -47.32 -16.06 154.07
N ASP A 246 -46.34 -15.22 154.40
CA ASP A 246 -46.03 -14.82 155.78
C ASP A 246 -47.24 -14.15 156.44
N LEU A 247 -47.83 -13.13 155.79
CA LEU A 247 -49.03 -12.45 156.28
C LEU A 247 -50.23 -13.40 156.44
N ARG A 248 -50.40 -14.37 155.53
CA ARG A 248 -51.43 -15.42 155.66
C ARG A 248 -51.16 -16.34 156.84
N THR A 249 -49.89 -16.63 157.14
CA THR A 249 -49.48 -17.43 158.29
C THR A 249 -49.71 -16.67 159.59
N ASP A 250 -49.27 -15.42 159.68
CA ASP A 250 -49.54 -14.51 160.80
C ASP A 250 -51.05 -14.38 161.07
N LEU A 251 -51.86 -14.22 160.02
CA LEU A 251 -53.32 -14.15 160.14
C LEU A 251 -53.90 -15.46 160.68
N ARG A 252 -53.39 -16.62 160.22
CA ARG A 252 -53.79 -17.94 160.72
C ARG A 252 -53.41 -18.12 162.19
N ASP A 253 -52.21 -17.71 162.60
CA ASP A 253 -51.73 -17.76 163.99
C ASP A 253 -52.56 -16.84 164.89
N LEU A 254 -52.84 -15.62 164.47
CA LEU A 254 -53.74 -14.67 165.16
C LEU A 254 -55.15 -15.25 165.35
N CYS A 255 -55.72 -15.90 164.32
CA CYS A 255 -57.04 -16.52 164.39
C CYS A 255 -57.05 -17.83 165.21
N SER A 256 -55.90 -18.48 165.42
CA SER A 256 -55.76 -19.66 166.29
C SER A 256 -55.78 -19.30 167.78
N ASN A 257 -55.43 -18.05 168.13
CA ASN A 257 -55.40 -17.53 169.48
C ASN A 257 -56.82 -17.36 170.06
N SER A 258 -57.02 -17.76 171.32
CA SER A 258 -58.35 -17.92 171.92
C SER A 258 -59.13 -16.60 172.10
N ALA A 259 -58.44 -15.46 172.14
CA ALA A 259 -59.04 -14.13 172.29
C ALA A 259 -59.76 -13.61 171.02
N ASN A 260 -59.35 -14.05 169.82
CA ASN A 260 -59.76 -13.42 168.55
C ASN A 260 -60.71 -14.30 167.69
N ARG A 261 -61.11 -15.49 168.15
CA ARG A 261 -61.92 -16.47 167.39
C ARG A 261 -63.28 -15.97 166.84
N ASN A 262 -63.79 -14.85 167.35
CA ASN A 262 -65.08 -14.25 166.99
C ASN A 262 -64.99 -13.00 166.09
N GLU A 263 -63.79 -12.56 165.70
CA GLU A 263 -63.66 -11.45 164.75
C GLU A 263 -64.00 -11.90 163.31
N THR A 264 -64.73 -11.05 162.58
CA THR A 264 -65.17 -11.28 161.20
C THR A 264 -64.03 -11.51 160.21
N ALA A 265 -62.83 -11.01 160.51
CA ALA A 265 -61.64 -11.22 159.68
C ALA A 265 -61.16 -12.70 159.64
N CYS A 266 -61.62 -13.55 160.57
CA CYS A 266 -61.20 -14.95 160.70
C CYS A 266 -62.13 -15.98 160.01
N GLU A 267 -63.18 -15.57 159.30
CA GLU A 267 -64.20 -16.48 158.77
C GLU A 267 -63.69 -17.47 157.69
N GLY A 268 -62.58 -17.16 157.01
CA GLY A 268 -61.96 -18.03 156.00
C GLY A 268 -60.81 -18.93 156.48
N TYR A 269 -60.43 -18.84 157.77
CA TYR A 269 -59.24 -19.52 158.34
C TYR A 269 -59.58 -20.48 159.50
N ARG A 270 -60.85 -20.82 159.68
CA ARG A 270 -61.35 -21.75 160.69
C ARG A 270 -61.16 -23.21 160.30
#